data_AF-A0A1V5VCP3-F1
#
_entry.id   AF-A0A1V5VCP3-F1
#
_cell.length_a   1.000
_cell.length_b   1.000
_cell.length_c   1.000
_cell.angle_alpha   90.00
_cell.angle_beta   90.00
_cell.angle_gamma   90.00
#
_symmetry.space_group_name_H-M   'P 1'
#
loop_
_entity.id
_entity.type
_entity.pdbx_description
1 polymer ?
#
loop_
_entity_poly.entity_id
_entity_poly.type
_entity_poly.pdbx_seq_one_letter_code
_entity_poly.pdbx_strand_id
1 'polypeptide(L)'
;MGFFSTVFQVCSGTTVFIQLMERRFLRALFHFFLLVILLALILATAHSCIYVPSIRNICNNLFEQIGGLRFSNVEGVRTVKTPLEKKSYLLNDRLRFDYCPGDTLKEEEIQKWSTPFGVLCLDRGFLFWAENYADTGKGKFLVIPMAMDFRQAREETFQSGLSGKELREYAESRFTLKKGQTLSLPERVESATGLSDQLIVALWLVIFSGSFLGMFGLGFLMIFFFGVMQHFWSGLDERKLTFSQILVVLIYTSFPPMLIAALYSFFMIPVLSPQMMFFIAFFIYYIAVFRKIRNSLNPPRDPDTNDYF
;
A
#
# COMPACT_ATOMS: atom_id res chain seq x y z
N MET A 1 0.82 -26.85 -18.94
CA MET A 1 1.75 -25.71 -19.03
C MET A 1 1.93 -25.08 -17.65
N GLY A 2 3.17 -24.76 -17.28
CA GLY A 2 3.47 -24.07 -16.02
C GLY A 2 2.95 -22.62 -15.99
N PHE A 3 3.04 -21.99 -14.82
CA PHE A 3 2.65 -20.60 -14.59
C PHE A 3 3.41 -19.63 -15.51
N PHE A 4 4.75 -19.62 -15.46
CA PHE A 4 5.59 -18.71 -16.25
C PHE A 4 5.41 -18.87 -17.77
N SER A 5 5.30 -20.12 -18.25
CA SER A 5 4.99 -20.39 -19.66
C SER A 5 3.64 -19.82 -20.07
N THR A 6 2.64 -19.89 -19.18
CA THR A 6 1.32 -19.30 -19.43
C THR A 6 1.42 -17.77 -19.50
N VAL A 7 2.13 -17.13 -18.54
CA VAL A 7 2.35 -15.67 -18.53
C VAL A 7 3.03 -15.21 -19.82
N PHE A 8 4.12 -15.87 -20.22
CA PHE A 8 4.85 -15.54 -21.44
C PHE A 8 3.94 -15.61 -22.67
N GLN A 9 3.21 -16.72 -22.83
CA GLN A 9 2.35 -16.92 -24.00
C GLN A 9 1.19 -15.91 -24.09
N VAL A 10 0.54 -15.58 -22.97
CA VAL A 10 -0.53 -14.57 -22.97
C VAL A 10 0.01 -13.16 -23.21
N CYS A 11 1.29 -12.91 -22.98
CA CYS A 11 1.95 -11.66 -23.35
C CYS A 11 2.42 -11.64 -24.81
N SER A 12 2.67 -12.81 -25.42
CA SER A 12 3.17 -12.91 -26.79
C SER A 12 2.08 -12.94 -27.87
N GLY A 13 0.83 -13.22 -27.54
CA GLY A 13 -0.25 -13.19 -28.52
C GLY A 13 -1.59 -13.75 -28.05
N THR A 14 -2.61 -13.60 -28.90
CA THR A 14 -4.00 -13.96 -28.56
C THR A 14 -4.39 -15.39 -28.96
N THR A 15 -3.55 -16.12 -29.71
CA THR A 15 -3.84 -17.48 -30.18
C THR A 15 -3.92 -18.49 -29.04
N VAL A 16 -3.14 -18.29 -27.97
CA VAL A 16 -3.12 -19.19 -26.80
C VAL A 16 -4.47 -19.26 -26.08
N PHE A 17 -5.33 -18.24 -26.22
CA PHE A 17 -6.59 -18.14 -25.51
C PHE A 17 -7.60 -19.23 -25.88
N ILE A 18 -7.52 -19.78 -27.10
CA ILE A 18 -8.34 -20.92 -27.53
C ILE A 18 -8.04 -22.15 -26.66
N GLN A 19 -6.77 -22.40 -26.36
CA GLN A 19 -6.34 -23.50 -25.49
C GLN A 19 -6.59 -23.19 -24.00
N LEU A 20 -6.48 -21.92 -23.61
CA LEU A 20 -6.65 -21.52 -22.20
C LEU A 20 -8.10 -21.65 -21.73
N MET A 21 -9.05 -21.44 -22.63
CA MET A 21 -10.48 -21.51 -22.36
C MET A 21 -10.94 -22.88 -21.82
N GLU A 22 -10.27 -23.96 -22.20
CA GLU A 22 -10.58 -25.32 -21.73
C GLU A 22 -10.03 -25.61 -20.32
N ARG A 23 -9.27 -24.67 -19.73
CA ARG A 23 -8.69 -24.87 -18.40
C ARG A 23 -9.73 -24.74 -17.30
N ARG A 24 -9.48 -25.49 -16.23
CA ARG A 24 -10.24 -25.37 -14.98
C ARG A 24 -10.11 -23.96 -14.41
N PHE A 25 -11.25 -23.37 -14.05
CA PHE A 25 -11.34 -22.06 -13.40
C PHE A 25 -10.41 -21.90 -12.20
N LEU A 26 -10.38 -22.87 -11.29
CA LEU A 26 -9.51 -22.83 -10.09
C LEU A 26 -8.02 -22.69 -10.44
N ARG A 27 -7.57 -23.28 -11.56
CA ARG A 27 -6.20 -23.14 -12.02
C ARG A 27 -5.93 -21.73 -12.54
N ALA A 28 -6.87 -21.13 -13.25
CA ALA A 28 -6.76 -19.75 -13.71
C ALA A 28 -6.72 -18.79 -12.50
N LEU A 29 -7.61 -18.98 -11.52
CA LEU A 29 -7.63 -18.18 -10.29
C LEU A 29 -6.34 -18.32 -9.49
N PHE A 30 -5.78 -19.53 -9.39
CA PHE A 30 -4.49 -19.75 -8.74
C PHE A 30 -3.35 -19.04 -9.50
N HIS A 31 -3.31 -19.11 -10.84
CA HIS A 31 -2.33 -18.36 -11.62
C HIS A 31 -2.49 -16.83 -11.42
N PHE A 32 -3.72 -16.32 -11.35
CA PHE A 32 -3.99 -14.92 -11.08
C PHE A 32 -3.43 -14.50 -9.72
N PHE A 33 -3.73 -15.27 -8.67
CA PHE A 33 -3.22 -15.05 -7.33
C PHE A 33 -1.68 -15.04 -7.30
N LEU A 34 -1.03 -16.01 -7.96
CA LEU A 34 0.43 -16.05 -8.07
C LEU A 34 1.01 -14.82 -8.78
N LEU A 35 0.38 -14.37 -9.86
CA LEU A 35 0.82 -13.17 -10.58
C LEU A 35 0.72 -11.93 -9.69
N VAL A 36 -0.39 -11.77 -8.96
CA VAL A 36 -0.58 -10.64 -8.05
C VAL A 36 0.46 -10.65 -6.93
N ILE A 37 0.74 -11.80 -6.32
CA ILE A 37 1.80 -11.91 -5.31
C ILE A 37 3.14 -11.49 -5.91
N LEU A 38 3.51 -12.04 -7.07
CA LEU A 38 4.79 -11.75 -7.70
C LEU A 38 4.93 -10.24 -7.99
N LEU A 39 3.90 -9.62 -8.53
CA LEU A 39 3.91 -8.19 -8.81
C LEU A 39 3.97 -7.34 -7.54
N ALA A 40 3.24 -7.74 -6.49
CA ALA A 40 3.27 -7.04 -5.20
C ALA A 40 4.65 -7.13 -4.54
N LEU A 41 5.32 -8.28 -4.61
CA LEU A 41 6.69 -8.45 -4.13
C LEU A 41 7.68 -7.57 -4.89
N ILE A 42 7.57 -7.53 -6.23
CA ILE A 42 8.43 -6.71 -7.08
C ILE A 42 8.21 -5.22 -6.76
N LEU A 43 6.96 -4.76 -6.67
CA LEU A 43 6.63 -3.38 -6.33
C LEU A 43 7.14 -2.99 -4.94
N ALA A 44 6.86 -3.80 -3.92
CA ALA A 44 7.31 -3.56 -2.56
C ALA A 44 8.83 -3.44 -2.49
N THR A 45 9.55 -4.38 -3.11
CA THR A 45 11.02 -4.38 -3.11
C THR A 45 11.59 -3.17 -3.83
N ALA A 46 11.13 -2.90 -5.06
CA ALA A 46 11.66 -1.80 -5.87
C ALA A 46 11.34 -0.43 -5.25
N HIS A 47 10.12 -0.20 -4.75
CA HIS A 47 9.82 1.06 -4.05
C HIS A 47 10.59 1.18 -2.74
N SER A 48 10.71 0.11 -1.95
CA SER A 48 11.55 0.14 -0.73
C SER A 48 13.00 0.48 -1.05
N CYS A 49 13.60 -0.07 -2.12
CA CYS A 49 14.96 0.27 -2.54
C CYS A 49 15.15 1.77 -2.83
N ILE A 50 14.12 2.46 -3.32
CA ILE A 50 14.15 3.91 -3.56
C ILE A 50 14.17 4.69 -2.23
N TYR A 51 13.40 4.26 -1.23
CA TYR A 51 13.27 4.98 0.05
C TYR A 51 14.32 4.61 1.10
N VAL A 52 14.94 3.43 1.03
CA VAL A 52 15.94 2.93 1.99
C VAL A 52 17.05 3.95 2.26
N PRO A 53 17.71 4.59 1.26
CA PRO A 53 18.77 5.55 1.53
C PRO A 53 18.27 6.77 2.33
N SER A 54 17.07 7.27 2.00
CA SER A 54 16.47 8.41 2.68
C SER A 54 16.13 8.09 4.14
N ILE A 55 15.52 6.93 4.39
CA ILE A 55 15.21 6.46 5.75
C ILE A 55 16.48 6.34 6.58
N ARG A 56 17.51 5.65 6.04
CA ARG A 56 18.79 5.49 6.73
C ARG A 56 19.46 6.82 7.03
N ASN A 57 19.47 7.75 6.07
CA ASN A 57 20.04 9.07 6.27
C ASN A 57 19.31 9.86 7.37
N ILE A 58 17.98 9.89 7.35
CA ILE A 58 17.17 10.55 8.37
C ILE A 58 17.43 9.95 9.75
N CYS A 59 17.41 8.61 9.87
CA CYS A 59 17.66 7.94 11.15
C CYS A 59 19.08 8.20 11.65
N ASN A 60 20.09 8.11 10.79
CA ASN A 60 21.48 8.39 11.16
C ASN A 60 21.66 9.83 11.66
N ASN A 61 21.14 10.82 10.94
CA ASN A 61 21.25 12.24 11.31
C ASN A 61 20.51 12.55 12.61
N LEU A 62 19.34 11.95 12.83
CA LEU A 62 18.61 12.10 14.08
C LEU A 62 19.40 11.48 15.25
N PHE A 63 19.85 10.23 15.09
CA PHE A 63 20.55 9.49 16.14
C PHE A 63 21.94 10.02 16.44
N GLU A 64 22.60 10.68 15.48
CA GLU A 64 23.81 11.44 15.75
C GLU A 64 23.53 12.57 16.75
N GLN A 65 22.36 13.21 16.70
CA GLN A 65 21.98 14.30 17.60
C GLN A 65 21.45 13.81 18.95
N ILE A 66 20.68 12.72 18.98
CA ILE A 66 20.06 12.20 20.22
C ILE A 66 20.88 11.09 20.90
N GLY A 67 21.88 10.52 20.21
CA GLY A 67 22.69 9.36 20.63
C GLY A 67 21.98 8.01 20.53
N GLY A 68 20.67 7.98 20.76
CA GLY A 68 19.84 6.79 20.74
C GLY A 68 18.52 7.03 21.48
N LEU A 69 17.63 6.05 21.41
CA LEU A 69 16.40 6.02 22.20
C LEU A 69 16.48 4.89 23.21
N ARG A 70 16.53 5.24 24.50
CA ARG A 70 16.47 4.30 25.61
C ARG A 70 15.02 4.12 26.01
N PHE A 71 14.60 2.88 26.13
CA PHE A 71 13.30 2.48 26.65
C PHE A 71 13.53 1.88 28.03
N SER A 72 12.91 2.47 29.06
CA SER A 72 12.94 1.97 30.44
C SER A 72 11.52 1.82 30.97
N ASN A 73 11.33 0.85 31.86
CA ASN A 73 10.08 0.65 32.60
C ASN A 73 9.79 1.79 33.60
N VAL A 74 10.81 2.46 34.15
CA VAL A 74 10.63 3.51 35.17
C VAL A 74 10.64 4.91 34.55
N GLU A 75 11.47 5.16 33.54
CA GLU A 75 11.61 6.49 32.94
C GLU A 75 10.87 6.64 31.62
N GLY A 76 10.41 5.53 31.02
CA GLY A 76 9.81 5.56 29.69
C GLY A 76 10.83 5.74 28.58
N VAL A 77 10.44 6.44 27.52
CA VAL A 77 11.28 6.73 26.36
C VAL A 77 12.15 7.94 26.67
N ARG A 78 13.47 7.78 26.60
CA ARG A 78 14.47 8.83 26.82
C ARG A 78 15.48 8.88 25.70
N THR A 79 15.92 10.08 25.32
CA THR A 79 17.11 10.21 24.47
C THR A 79 18.39 9.92 25.28
N VAL A 80 19.42 9.39 24.63
CA VAL A 80 20.67 9.02 25.33
C VAL A 80 21.54 10.24 25.67
N LYS A 81 21.66 11.22 24.75
CA LYS A 81 22.53 12.39 24.95
C LYS A 81 21.93 13.45 25.87
N THR A 82 20.64 13.75 25.72
CA THR A 82 19.98 14.83 26.47
C THR A 82 18.61 14.39 27.00
N PRO A 83 18.57 13.48 27.98
CA PRO A 83 17.36 12.77 28.39
C PRO A 83 16.28 13.66 29.01
N LEU A 84 16.66 14.79 29.63
CA LEU A 84 15.71 15.68 30.31
C LEU A 84 15.42 16.96 29.52
N GLU A 85 16.13 17.19 28.41
CA GLU A 85 15.96 18.40 27.62
C GLU A 85 14.97 18.14 26.49
N LYS A 86 13.96 18.99 26.41
CA LYS A 86 13.08 19.07 25.25
C LYS A 86 13.87 19.52 24.03
N LYS A 87 13.69 18.82 22.91
CA LYS A 87 14.34 19.16 21.62
C LYS A 87 13.42 18.91 20.44
N SER A 88 13.57 19.76 19.42
CA SER A 88 12.82 19.68 18.17
C SER A 88 13.80 19.59 17.01
N TYR A 89 13.52 18.67 16.09
CA TYR A 89 14.39 18.36 14.96
C TYR A 89 13.57 18.39 13.68
N LEU A 90 13.98 19.22 12.72
CA LEU A 90 13.43 19.17 11.37
C LEU A 90 14.17 18.06 10.61
N LEU A 91 13.49 16.95 10.31
CA LEU A 91 14.09 15.80 9.63
C LEU A 91 14.18 16.02 8.13
N ASN A 92 13.19 16.69 7.56
CA ASN A 92 13.17 17.23 6.20
C ASN A 92 12.07 18.31 6.11
N ASP A 93 11.87 18.89 4.92
CA ASP A 93 10.88 19.96 4.68
C ASP A 93 9.43 19.57 5.03
N ARG A 94 9.15 18.28 5.19
CA ARG A 94 7.80 17.74 5.43
C ARG A 94 7.63 17.02 6.77
N LEU A 95 8.72 16.67 7.45
CA LEU A 95 8.71 15.80 8.62
C LEU A 95 9.56 16.39 9.73
N ARG A 96 8.98 16.43 10.93
CA ARG A 96 9.69 16.81 12.16
C ARG A 96 9.62 15.73 13.23
N PHE A 97 10.56 15.78 14.15
CA PHE A 97 10.61 14.95 15.34
C PHE A 97 10.78 15.83 16.56
N ASP A 98 9.86 15.74 17.52
CA ASP A 98 9.86 16.53 18.73
C ASP A 98 9.95 15.60 19.93
N TYR A 99 11.04 15.72 20.69
CA TYR A 99 11.25 15.03 21.95
C TYR A 99 10.76 15.90 23.11
N CYS A 100 9.76 15.43 23.83
CA CYS A 100 9.11 16.14 24.93
C CYS A 100 9.06 15.21 26.16
N PRO A 101 10.09 15.21 27.02
CA PRO A 101 10.06 14.43 28.25
C PRO A 101 9.08 15.07 29.26
N GLY A 102 8.27 14.26 29.94
CA GLY A 102 7.28 14.75 30.90
C GLY A 102 6.24 15.72 30.30
N ASP A 103 5.74 16.63 31.13
CA ASP A 103 4.79 17.68 30.73
C ASP A 103 5.51 18.92 30.15
N THR A 104 6.39 18.72 29.17
CA THR A 104 7.15 19.81 28.52
C THR A 104 6.53 20.29 27.21
N LEU A 105 5.52 19.60 26.69
CA LEU A 105 4.81 20.01 25.48
C LEU A 105 3.97 21.26 25.76
N LYS A 106 4.01 22.24 24.85
CA LYS A 106 3.30 23.52 25.00
C LYS A 106 2.44 23.80 23.79
N GLU A 107 1.26 24.36 24.02
CA GLU A 107 0.28 24.61 22.96
C GLU A 107 0.80 25.63 21.94
N GLU A 108 1.49 26.68 22.40
CA GLU A 108 1.99 27.76 21.55
C GLU A 108 3.04 27.27 20.55
N GLU A 109 3.66 26.13 20.82
CA GLU A 109 4.63 25.52 19.92
C GLU A 109 3.98 24.68 18.84
N ILE A 110 2.87 23.99 19.16
CA ILE A 110 2.09 23.20 18.20
C ILE A 110 1.54 24.13 17.11
N GLN A 111 1.09 25.33 17.51
CA GLN A 111 0.61 26.35 16.57
C GLN A 111 1.71 26.90 15.64
N LYS A 112 2.99 26.72 15.98
CA LYS A 112 4.14 27.16 15.17
C LYS A 112 4.70 26.06 14.27
N TRP A 113 4.08 24.89 14.23
CA TRP A 113 4.54 23.81 13.37
C TRP A 113 4.32 24.17 11.90
N SER A 114 5.41 24.16 11.14
CA SER A 114 5.43 24.50 9.72
C SER A 114 5.45 23.27 8.80
N THR A 115 5.53 22.06 9.37
CA THR A 115 5.56 20.81 8.60
C THR A 115 4.18 20.15 8.58
N PRO A 116 3.81 19.49 7.46
CA PRO A 116 2.56 18.74 7.35
C PRO A 116 2.54 17.47 8.21
N PHE A 117 3.70 16.91 8.59
CA PHE A 117 3.79 15.69 9.39
C PHE A 117 4.83 15.83 10.50
N GLY A 118 4.67 15.04 11.56
CA GLY A 118 5.69 14.89 12.58
C GLY A 118 5.46 13.74 13.54
N VAL A 119 6.45 13.55 14.41
CA VAL A 119 6.46 12.54 15.46
C VAL A 119 6.76 13.22 16.78
N LEU A 120 5.83 13.12 17.73
CA LEU A 120 6.11 13.46 19.13
C LEU A 120 6.65 12.21 19.83
N CYS A 121 7.83 12.32 20.43
CA CYS A 121 8.39 11.32 21.33
C CYS A 121 8.15 11.76 22.77
N LEU A 122 7.32 11.01 23.48
CA LEU A 122 6.86 11.27 24.85
C LEU A 122 7.24 10.07 25.74
N ASP A 123 7.03 10.20 27.05
CA ASP A 123 7.47 9.20 28.02
C ASP A 123 6.93 7.79 27.73
N ARG A 124 5.65 7.66 27.37
CA ARG A 124 5.00 6.36 27.18
C ARG A 124 4.98 5.88 25.73
N GLY A 125 5.54 6.63 24.79
CA GLY A 125 5.61 6.23 23.39
C GLY A 125 5.63 7.39 22.40
N PHE A 126 5.10 7.15 21.21
CA PHE A 126 5.12 8.11 20.11
C PHE A 126 3.71 8.50 19.67
N LEU A 127 3.55 9.76 19.26
CA LEU A 127 2.36 10.22 18.53
C LEU A 127 2.80 10.65 17.14
N PHE A 128 2.36 9.91 16.12
CA PHE A 128 2.51 10.36 14.74
C PHE A 128 1.35 11.28 14.44
N TRP A 129 1.65 12.49 13.96
CA TRP A 129 0.60 13.43 13.59
C TRP A 129 0.77 13.88 12.14
N ALA A 130 -0.37 14.16 11.53
CA ALA A 130 -0.47 14.79 10.22
C ALA A 130 -1.45 15.95 10.32
N GLU A 131 -1.09 17.11 9.77
CA GLU A 131 -2.03 18.22 9.66
C GLU A 131 -3.12 17.84 8.64
N ASN A 132 -4.38 17.87 9.07
CA ASN A 132 -5.51 17.53 8.22
C ASN A 132 -5.90 18.73 7.34
N TYR A 133 -5.30 18.80 6.15
CA TYR A 133 -5.64 19.78 5.12
C TYR A 133 -6.99 19.53 4.43
N ALA A 134 -7.48 18.30 4.43
CA ALA A 134 -8.59 17.86 3.56
C ALA A 134 -9.98 18.20 4.12
N ASP A 135 -10.19 18.09 5.44
CA ASP A 135 -11.56 18.13 6.00
C ASP A 135 -11.83 19.26 7.01
N THR A 136 -10.82 19.93 7.56
CA THR A 136 -11.01 20.74 8.78
C THR A 136 -10.30 22.08 8.85
N GLY A 137 -9.54 22.46 7.82
CA GLY A 137 -8.71 23.68 7.82
C GLY A 137 -7.40 23.52 8.60
N LYS A 138 -6.46 24.45 8.37
CA LYS A 138 -5.15 24.49 9.04
C LYS A 138 -5.30 24.45 10.57
N GLY A 139 -4.38 23.75 11.25
CA GLY A 139 -4.34 23.67 12.71
C GLY A 139 -5.20 22.56 13.35
N LYS A 140 -5.76 21.64 12.55
CA LYS A 140 -6.34 20.38 13.05
C LYS A 140 -5.48 19.19 12.66
N PHE A 141 -5.38 18.22 13.56
CA PHE A 141 -4.44 17.12 13.48
C PHE A 141 -5.16 15.78 13.41
N LEU A 142 -4.62 14.93 12.55
CA LEU A 142 -4.78 13.50 12.57
C LEU A 142 -3.68 12.92 13.46
N VAL A 143 -4.01 12.02 14.39
CA VAL A 143 -3.04 11.47 15.34
C VAL A 143 -3.14 9.96 15.40
N ILE A 144 -2.01 9.30 15.18
CA ILE A 144 -1.84 7.86 15.30
C ILE A 144 -1.00 7.60 16.55
N PRO A 145 -1.62 7.20 17.66
CA PRO A 145 -0.90 6.86 18.88
C PRO A 145 -0.14 5.53 18.76
N MET A 146 1.09 5.51 19.25
CA MET A 146 1.93 4.32 19.36
C MET A 146 2.48 4.22 20.78
N ALA A 147 1.66 3.68 21.69
CA ALA A 147 2.07 3.43 23.07
C ALA A 147 3.05 2.25 23.15
N MET A 148 4.10 2.40 23.94
CA MET A 148 5.10 1.34 24.18
C MET A 148 4.65 0.37 25.29
N ASP A 149 3.72 0.80 26.14
CA ASP A 149 3.10 -0.06 27.15
C ASP A 149 2.00 -0.92 26.52
N PHE A 150 2.17 -2.24 26.55
CA PHE A 150 1.24 -3.20 25.96
C PHE A 150 -0.21 -3.06 26.45
N ARG A 151 -0.41 -2.62 27.70
CA ARG A 151 -1.76 -2.43 28.25
C ARG A 151 -2.45 -1.25 27.59
N GLN A 152 -1.74 -0.13 27.52
CA GLN A 152 -2.23 1.09 26.88
C GLN A 152 -2.41 0.90 25.37
N ALA A 153 -1.46 0.23 24.69
CA ALA A 153 -1.50 0.06 23.24
C ALA A 153 -2.79 -0.62 22.72
N ARG A 154 -3.48 -1.40 23.56
CA ARG A 154 -4.78 -2.03 23.22
C ARG A 154 -5.96 -1.06 23.29
N GLU A 155 -5.85 0.00 24.08
CA GLU A 155 -6.91 0.99 24.28
C GLU A 155 -6.78 2.18 23.34
N GLU A 156 -5.57 2.43 22.82
CA GLU A 156 -5.33 3.58 21.96
C GLU A 156 -5.94 3.39 20.57
N THR A 157 -6.71 4.39 20.15
CA THR A 157 -7.32 4.45 18.83
C THR A 157 -6.86 5.69 18.09
N PHE A 158 -6.89 5.60 16.77
CA PHE A 158 -6.74 6.73 15.88
C PHE A 158 -7.64 7.91 16.28
N GLN A 159 -7.06 9.11 16.33
CA GLN A 159 -7.79 10.35 16.62
C GLN A 159 -7.75 11.25 15.39
N SER A 160 -8.87 11.91 15.09
CA SER A 160 -8.97 12.79 13.93
C SER A 160 -9.61 14.11 14.28
N GLY A 161 -9.06 15.20 13.75
CA GLY A 161 -9.64 16.53 13.87
C GLY A 161 -9.35 17.22 15.20
N LEU A 162 -8.31 16.79 15.93
CA LEU A 162 -7.87 17.41 17.18
C LEU A 162 -7.27 18.78 16.89
N SER A 163 -7.69 19.81 17.62
CA SER A 163 -6.98 21.09 17.70
C SER A 163 -5.61 20.92 18.37
N GLY A 164 -4.73 21.93 18.24
CA GLY A 164 -3.44 21.91 18.92
C GLY A 164 -3.55 21.78 20.45
N LYS A 165 -4.57 22.41 21.04
CA LYS A 165 -4.88 22.28 22.48
C LYS A 165 -5.29 20.86 22.85
N GLU A 166 -6.23 20.28 22.10
CA GLU A 166 -6.71 18.91 22.33
C GLU A 166 -5.60 17.87 22.12
N LEU A 167 -4.72 18.08 21.14
CA LEU A 167 -3.52 17.25 20.93
C LEU A 167 -2.60 17.31 22.15
N ARG A 168 -2.34 18.51 22.71
CA ARG A 168 -1.53 18.66 23.92
C ARG A 168 -2.16 17.94 25.11
N GLU A 169 -3.45 18.17 25.36
CA GLU A 169 -4.17 17.56 26.47
C GLU A 169 -4.21 16.03 26.35
N TYR A 170 -4.40 15.51 25.14
CA TYR A 170 -4.33 14.08 24.86
C TYR A 170 -2.92 13.52 25.11
N ALA A 171 -1.87 14.20 24.62
CA ALA A 171 -0.48 13.82 24.83
C ALA A 171 -0.10 13.80 26.32
N GLU A 172 -0.41 14.85 27.07
CA GLU A 172 -0.10 14.94 28.51
C GLU A 172 -0.87 13.90 29.32
N SER A 173 -2.17 13.73 29.04
CA SER A 173 -3.01 12.82 29.84
C SER A 173 -2.70 11.35 29.60
N ARG A 174 -2.34 10.96 28.37
CA ARG A 174 -2.17 9.56 27.97
C ARG A 174 -0.70 9.16 27.82
N PHE A 175 0.19 10.06 27.41
CA PHE A 175 1.57 9.74 27.02
C PHE A 175 2.66 10.29 27.95
N THR A 176 2.33 11.12 28.95
CA THR A 176 3.24 11.46 30.05
C THR A 176 3.26 10.36 31.12
N LEU A 177 4.44 10.05 31.67
CA LEU A 177 4.58 9.08 32.75
C LEU A 177 4.50 9.78 34.11
N LYS A 178 3.51 9.40 34.93
CA LYS A 178 3.34 9.99 36.27
C LYS A 178 4.30 9.34 37.26
N LYS A 179 4.74 10.13 38.26
CA LYS A 179 5.64 9.66 39.32
C LYS A 179 5.10 8.40 40.00
N GLY A 180 5.91 7.35 40.05
CA GLY A 180 5.56 6.06 40.67
C GLY A 180 4.84 5.07 39.75
N GLN A 181 4.54 5.43 38.50
CA GLN A 181 4.06 4.49 37.49
C GLN A 181 5.22 3.76 36.84
N THR A 182 4.98 2.50 36.45
CA THR A 182 5.92 1.68 35.70
C THR A 182 5.26 1.16 34.43
N LEU A 183 6.01 1.12 33.34
CA LEU A 183 5.55 0.61 32.05
C LEU A 183 5.86 -0.88 31.91
N SER A 184 4.93 -1.60 31.29
CA SER A 184 5.15 -3.01 30.92
C SER A 184 5.88 -3.08 29.58
N LEU A 185 7.17 -2.71 29.56
CA LEU A 185 8.01 -2.74 28.36
C LEU A 185 9.41 -3.30 28.66
N PRO A 186 10.06 -3.98 27.70
CA PRO A 186 11.42 -4.47 27.88
C PRO A 186 12.43 -3.33 27.81
N GLU A 187 13.42 -3.34 28.69
CA GLU A 187 14.52 -2.38 28.63
C GLU A 187 15.36 -2.62 27.38
N ARG A 188 15.53 -1.58 26.57
CA ARG A 188 16.39 -1.62 25.40
C ARG A 188 16.90 -0.25 25.01
N VAL A 189 18.01 -0.22 24.29
CA VAL A 189 18.48 0.99 23.61
C VAL A 189 18.39 0.73 22.13
N GLU A 190 17.56 1.52 21.46
CA GLU A 190 17.43 1.48 20.01
C GLU A 190 18.57 2.28 19.38
N SER A 191 19.11 1.76 18.28
CA SER A 191 20.12 2.41 17.46
C SER A 191 19.51 2.93 16.16
N ALA A 192 20.26 3.75 15.43
CA ALA A 192 19.85 4.24 14.11
C ALA A 192 19.59 3.08 13.14
N THR A 193 20.45 2.06 13.16
CA THR A 193 20.32 0.86 12.33
C THR A 193 19.06 0.09 12.69
N GLY A 194 18.82 -0.19 13.98
CA GLY A 194 17.63 -0.89 14.44
C GLY A 194 16.33 -0.21 14.03
N LEU A 195 16.21 1.11 14.26
CA LEU A 195 15.02 1.86 13.88
C LEU A 195 14.85 1.92 12.35
N SER A 196 15.92 2.18 11.61
CA SER A 196 15.84 2.27 10.15
C SER A 196 15.41 0.94 9.52
N ASP A 197 15.94 -0.20 10.00
CA ASP A 197 15.54 -1.52 9.52
C ASP A 197 14.07 -1.83 9.82
N GLN A 198 13.59 -1.47 11.02
CA GLN A 198 12.16 -1.60 11.38
C GLN A 198 11.27 -0.75 10.46
N LEU A 199 11.64 0.50 10.20
CA LEU A 199 10.90 1.40 9.29
C LEU A 199 10.90 0.89 7.85
N ILE A 200 12.02 0.34 7.37
CA ILE A 200 12.13 -0.26 6.03
C ILE A 200 11.20 -1.47 5.90
N VAL A 201 11.19 -2.37 6.90
CA VAL A 201 10.30 -3.54 6.91
C VAL A 201 8.83 -3.11 6.98
N ALA A 202 8.49 -2.14 7.83
CA ALA A 202 7.14 -1.61 7.93
C ALA A 202 6.68 -1.00 6.59
N LEU A 203 7.53 -0.18 5.96
CA LEU A 203 7.25 0.39 4.64
C LEU A 203 7.03 -0.70 3.59
N TRP A 204 7.91 -1.71 3.56
CA TRP A 204 7.80 -2.83 2.61
C TRP A 204 6.48 -3.58 2.79
N LEU A 205 6.08 -3.88 4.04
CA LEU A 205 4.82 -4.56 4.34
C LEU A 205 3.60 -3.75 3.94
N VAL A 206 3.62 -2.43 4.18
CA VAL A 206 2.53 -1.52 3.78
C VAL A 206 2.40 -1.48 2.26
N ILE A 207 3.51 -1.32 1.53
CA ILE A 207 3.49 -1.31 0.06
C ILE A 207 3.03 -2.67 -0.47
N PHE A 208 3.60 -3.77 0.03
CA PHE A 208 3.20 -5.12 -0.37
C PHE A 208 1.71 -5.37 -0.17
N SER A 209 1.19 -5.07 1.02
CA SER A 209 -0.21 -5.31 1.37
C SER A 209 -1.15 -4.42 0.55
N GLY A 210 -0.83 -3.14 0.40
CA GLY A 210 -1.59 -2.20 -0.40
C GLY A 210 -1.61 -2.58 -1.88
N SER A 211 -0.46 -2.94 -2.45
CA SER A 211 -0.35 -3.40 -3.83
C SER A 211 -1.08 -4.73 -4.05
N PHE A 212 -0.92 -5.71 -3.15
CA PHE A 212 -1.60 -7.00 -3.24
C PHE A 212 -3.12 -6.84 -3.17
N LEU A 213 -3.65 -6.16 -2.15
CA LEU A 213 -5.09 -5.95 -1.98
C LEU A 213 -5.67 -5.11 -3.12
N GLY A 214 -4.96 -4.06 -3.54
CA GLY A 214 -5.36 -3.21 -4.65
C GLY A 214 -5.45 -3.97 -5.97
N MET A 215 -4.39 -4.69 -6.37
CA MET A 215 -4.37 -5.46 -7.61
C MET A 215 -5.32 -6.66 -7.59
N PHE A 216 -5.36 -7.40 -6.50
CA PHE A 216 -6.26 -8.55 -6.37
C PHE A 216 -7.72 -8.10 -6.38
N GLY A 217 -8.07 -7.12 -5.55
CA GLY A 217 -9.43 -6.61 -5.41
C GLY A 217 -9.94 -5.96 -6.70
N LEU A 218 -9.16 -5.03 -7.28
CA LEU A 218 -9.54 -4.37 -8.52
C LEU A 218 -9.60 -5.35 -9.69
N GLY A 219 -8.61 -6.24 -9.82
CA GLY A 219 -8.59 -7.23 -10.89
C GLY A 219 -9.77 -8.20 -10.78
N PHE A 220 -10.06 -8.70 -9.57
CA PHE A 220 -11.22 -9.57 -9.33
C PHE A 220 -12.54 -8.88 -9.67
N LEU A 221 -12.73 -7.63 -9.22
CA LEU A 221 -13.91 -6.83 -9.50
C LEU A 221 -14.12 -6.65 -11.01
N MET A 222 -13.04 -6.34 -11.74
CA MET A 222 -13.10 -6.11 -13.19
C MET A 222 -13.34 -7.38 -13.98
N ILE A 223 -12.65 -8.47 -13.65
CA ILE A 223 -12.88 -9.78 -14.26
C ILE A 223 -14.34 -10.20 -14.09
N PHE A 224 -14.91 -10.00 -12.90
CA PHE A 224 -16.31 -10.34 -12.65
C PHE A 224 -17.27 -9.42 -13.42
N PHE A 225 -17.07 -8.10 -13.36
CA PHE A 225 -17.89 -7.12 -14.07
C PHE A 225 -17.92 -7.38 -15.59
N PHE A 226 -16.74 -7.50 -16.21
CA PHE A 226 -16.64 -7.81 -17.64
C PHE A 226 -17.14 -9.23 -17.95
N GLY A 227 -17.00 -10.17 -17.03
CA GLY A 227 -17.52 -11.53 -17.18
C GLY A 227 -19.03 -11.56 -17.27
N VAL A 228 -19.71 -10.83 -16.38
CA VAL A 228 -21.17 -10.69 -16.39
C VAL A 228 -21.62 -9.97 -17.66
N MET A 229 -20.98 -8.83 -17.99
CA MET A 229 -21.31 -8.06 -19.20
C MET A 229 -21.18 -8.92 -20.46
N GLN A 230 -20.07 -9.66 -20.60
CA GLN A 230 -19.81 -10.51 -21.75
C GLN A 230 -20.78 -11.69 -21.83
N HIS A 231 -21.18 -12.27 -20.68
CA HIS A 231 -22.15 -13.35 -20.64
C HIS A 231 -23.50 -12.90 -21.21
N PHE A 232 -24.00 -11.73 -20.81
CA PHE A 232 -25.24 -11.17 -21.35
C PHE A 232 -25.11 -10.78 -22.83
N TRP A 233 -24.00 -10.16 -23.24
CA TRP A 233 -23.80 -9.71 -24.63
C TRP A 233 -23.62 -10.86 -25.64
N SER A 234 -23.03 -11.98 -25.19
CA SER A 234 -22.85 -13.19 -26.00
C SER A 234 -24.16 -13.95 -26.29
N GLY A 235 -25.30 -13.47 -25.79
CA GLY A 235 -26.62 -14.04 -26.02
C GLY A 235 -27.05 -14.13 -27.49
N LEU A 236 -26.34 -13.48 -28.41
CA LEU A 236 -26.69 -13.37 -29.83
C LEU A 236 -25.89 -14.30 -30.76
N ASP A 237 -24.87 -15.01 -30.28
CA ASP A 237 -23.99 -15.85 -31.13
C ASP A 237 -24.47 -17.32 -31.21
N GLU A 238 -24.21 -18.01 -32.34
CA GLU A 238 -24.59 -19.42 -32.58
C GLU A 238 -23.82 -20.40 -31.66
N ARG A 239 -22.49 -20.23 -31.52
CA ARG A 239 -21.68 -20.94 -30.51
C ARG A 239 -21.28 -19.99 -29.39
N LYS A 240 -21.71 -20.32 -28.17
CA LYS A 240 -21.53 -19.49 -26.96
C LYS A 240 -20.52 -20.09 -25.99
N LEU A 241 -19.83 -19.20 -25.29
CA LEU A 241 -18.97 -19.56 -24.17
C LEU A 241 -19.79 -19.73 -22.90
N THR A 242 -19.43 -20.72 -22.09
CA THR A 242 -19.95 -20.81 -20.72
C THR A 242 -19.38 -19.68 -19.86
N PHE A 243 -20.10 -19.29 -18.80
CA PHE A 243 -19.62 -18.26 -17.88
C PHE A 243 -18.25 -18.58 -17.27
N SER A 244 -18.01 -19.86 -16.95
CA SER A 244 -16.71 -20.30 -16.43
C SER A 244 -15.57 -20.09 -17.45
N GLN A 245 -15.80 -20.40 -18.72
CA GLN A 245 -14.86 -20.16 -19.81
C GLN A 245 -14.57 -18.66 -20.00
N ILE A 246 -15.60 -17.82 -19.92
CA ILE A 246 -15.46 -16.36 -19.99
C ILE A 246 -14.56 -15.86 -18.86
N LEU A 247 -14.79 -16.31 -17.62
CA LEU A 247 -13.96 -15.92 -16.48
C LEU A 247 -12.51 -16.39 -16.63
N VAL A 248 -12.27 -17.61 -17.11
CA VAL A 248 -10.91 -18.12 -17.36
C VAL A 248 -10.18 -17.26 -18.39
N VAL A 249 -10.86 -16.92 -19.50
CA VAL A 249 -10.31 -16.04 -20.53
C VAL A 249 -9.99 -14.67 -19.93
N LEU A 250 -10.93 -14.05 -19.21
CA LEU A 250 -10.75 -12.73 -18.62
C LEU A 250 -9.60 -12.67 -17.60
N ILE A 251 -9.46 -13.72 -16.79
CA ILE A 251 -8.31 -13.86 -15.88
C ILE A 251 -7.00 -13.79 -16.66
N TYR A 252 -6.87 -14.55 -17.73
CA TYR A 252 -5.62 -14.55 -18.51
C TYR A 252 -5.45 -13.28 -19.35
N THR A 253 -6.54 -12.64 -19.77
CA THR A 253 -6.52 -11.34 -20.45
C THR A 253 -6.02 -10.24 -19.51
N SER A 254 -6.22 -10.36 -18.20
CA SER A 254 -5.73 -9.36 -17.25
C SER A 254 -4.22 -9.39 -17.06
N PHE A 255 -3.52 -10.45 -17.47
CA PHE A 255 -2.09 -10.63 -17.17
C PHE A 255 -1.19 -9.56 -17.83
N PRO A 256 -1.21 -9.35 -19.16
CA PRO A 256 -0.38 -8.30 -19.77
C PRO A 256 -0.71 -6.89 -19.25
N PRO A 257 -1.98 -6.47 -19.15
CA PRO A 257 -2.34 -5.19 -18.54
C PRO A 257 -1.82 -4.99 -17.12
N MET A 258 -1.87 -6.02 -16.27
CA MET A 258 -1.33 -5.94 -14.90
C MET A 258 0.19 -5.76 -14.88
N LEU A 259 0.91 -6.47 -15.76
CA LEU A 259 2.35 -6.28 -15.92
C LEU A 259 2.68 -4.86 -16.39
N ILE A 260 1.96 -4.35 -17.38
CA ILE A 260 2.15 -2.99 -17.90
C ILE A 260 1.86 -1.95 -16.81
N ALA A 261 0.77 -2.10 -16.06
CA ALA A 261 0.42 -1.18 -14.99
C ALA A 261 1.44 -1.19 -13.83
N ALA A 262 1.94 -2.38 -13.45
CA ALA A 262 2.99 -2.52 -12.44
C ALA A 262 4.32 -1.92 -12.91
N LEU A 263 4.68 -2.09 -14.19
CA LEU A 263 5.84 -1.43 -14.77
C LEU A 263 5.65 0.09 -14.80
N TYR A 264 4.46 0.56 -15.15
CA TYR A 264 4.13 1.98 -15.21
C TYR A 264 4.26 2.67 -13.84
N SER A 265 3.87 2.00 -12.74
CA SER A 265 4.01 2.57 -11.39
C SER A 265 5.44 2.92 -10.99
N PHE A 266 6.46 2.36 -11.64
CA PHE A 266 7.85 2.75 -11.41
C PHE A 266 8.23 4.09 -12.04
N PHE A 267 7.60 4.46 -13.15
CA PHE A 267 7.98 5.66 -13.89
C PHE A 267 7.35 6.94 -13.32
N MET A 268 6.40 6.83 -12.37
CA MET A 268 5.78 7.96 -11.65
C MET A 268 5.32 9.10 -12.59
N ILE A 269 4.87 8.79 -13.80
CA ILE A 269 4.47 9.79 -14.79
C ILE A 269 3.13 10.39 -14.32
N PRO A 270 3.04 11.71 -14.10
CA PRO A 270 1.87 12.34 -13.45
C PRO A 270 0.63 12.46 -14.34
N VAL A 271 0.62 11.85 -15.54
CA VAL A 271 -0.46 12.03 -16.53
C VAL A 271 -1.56 10.98 -16.39
N LEU A 272 -1.21 9.73 -16.10
CA LEU A 272 -2.17 8.63 -15.94
C LEU A 272 -1.89 7.91 -14.62
N SER A 273 -2.94 7.52 -13.89
CA SER A 273 -2.75 6.64 -12.74
C SER A 273 -2.46 5.20 -13.20
N PRO A 274 -1.75 4.37 -12.42
CA PRO A 274 -1.54 2.96 -12.74
C PRO A 274 -2.85 2.19 -12.97
N GLN A 275 -3.91 2.56 -12.25
CA GLN A 275 -5.24 1.99 -12.43
C GLN A 275 -5.80 2.32 -13.82
N MET A 276 -5.70 3.58 -14.24
CA MET A 276 -6.13 3.98 -15.59
C MET A 276 -5.33 3.27 -16.69
N MET A 277 -4.02 3.11 -16.48
CA MET A 277 -3.18 2.34 -17.42
C MET A 277 -3.63 0.88 -17.51
N PHE A 278 -3.92 0.25 -16.37
CA PHE A 278 -4.49 -1.09 -16.35
C PHE A 278 -5.79 -1.16 -17.16
N PHE A 279 -6.72 -0.23 -16.96
CA PHE A 279 -8.00 -0.20 -17.68
C PHE A 279 -7.83 -0.07 -19.18
N ILE A 280 -7.01 0.88 -19.63
CA ILE A 280 -6.77 1.13 -21.06
C ILE A 280 -6.16 -0.11 -21.70
N ALA A 281 -5.09 -0.65 -21.11
CA ALA A 281 -4.42 -1.85 -21.61
C ALA A 281 -5.36 -3.06 -21.59
N PHE A 282 -6.13 -3.23 -20.52
CA PHE A 282 -7.09 -4.32 -20.37
C PHE A 282 -8.17 -4.25 -21.43
N PHE A 283 -8.76 -3.08 -21.66
CA PHE A 283 -9.83 -2.92 -22.64
C PHE A 283 -9.37 -3.20 -24.07
N ILE A 284 -8.20 -2.67 -24.45
CA ILE A 284 -7.59 -2.92 -25.76
C ILE A 284 -7.32 -4.42 -25.94
N TYR A 285 -6.71 -5.04 -24.94
CA TYR A 285 -6.34 -6.45 -25.01
C TYR A 285 -7.56 -7.38 -24.97
N TYR A 286 -8.57 -7.03 -24.18
CA TYR A 286 -9.87 -7.68 -24.11
C TYR A 286 -10.54 -7.74 -25.49
N ILE A 287 -10.64 -6.60 -26.19
CA ILE A 287 -11.23 -6.56 -27.54
C ILE A 287 -10.47 -7.49 -28.49
N ALA A 288 -9.14 -7.45 -28.47
CA ALA A 288 -8.31 -8.29 -29.34
C ALA A 288 -8.51 -9.79 -29.07
N VAL A 289 -8.53 -10.19 -27.79
CA VAL A 289 -8.72 -11.58 -27.35
C VAL A 289 -10.11 -12.08 -27.71
N PHE A 290 -11.17 -11.36 -27.34
CA PHE A 290 -12.54 -11.81 -27.61
C PHE A 290 -12.89 -11.79 -29.09
N ARG A 291 -12.36 -10.85 -29.88
CA ARG A 291 -12.47 -10.90 -31.35
C ARG A 291 -11.84 -12.17 -31.92
N LYS A 292 -10.66 -12.56 -31.42
CA LYS A 292 -9.98 -13.80 -31.85
C LYS A 292 -10.77 -15.05 -31.48
N ILE A 293 -11.28 -15.12 -30.25
CA ILE A 293 -12.08 -16.25 -29.78
C ILE A 293 -13.39 -16.36 -30.59
N ARG A 294 -14.09 -15.24 -30.79
CA ARG A 294 -15.33 -15.21 -31.58
C ARG A 294 -15.10 -15.69 -33.01
N ASN A 295 -14.07 -15.18 -33.69
CA ASN A 295 -13.74 -15.62 -35.06
C ASN A 295 -13.33 -17.10 -35.14
N SER A 296 -12.77 -17.65 -34.07
CA SER A 296 -12.40 -19.08 -34.01
C SER A 296 -13.60 -19.99 -33.74
N LEU A 297 -14.61 -19.50 -33.02
CA LEU A 297 -15.82 -20.26 -32.70
C LEU A 297 -16.87 -20.16 -33.81
N ASN A 298 -17.00 -18.98 -34.41
CA ASN A 298 -17.93 -18.65 -35.48
C ASN A 298 -17.12 -18.07 -36.65
N PRO A 299 -16.43 -18.92 -37.45
CA PRO A 299 -15.70 -18.44 -38.62
C PRO A 299 -16.66 -17.75 -39.58
N PRO A 300 -16.23 -16.66 -40.27
CA PRO A 300 -17.05 -16.01 -41.30
C PRO A 300 -17.48 -17.06 -42.33
N ARG A 301 -18.75 -17.02 -42.76
CA ARG A 301 -19.22 -17.91 -43.83
C ARG A 301 -18.45 -17.59 -45.11
N ASP A 302 -17.97 -18.62 -45.80
CA ASP A 302 -17.26 -18.46 -47.07
C ASP A 302 -18.23 -17.92 -48.12
N PRO A 303 -17.92 -16.79 -48.80
CA PRO A 303 -18.79 -16.23 -49.83
C PRO A 303 -18.93 -17.13 -51.06
N ASP A 304 -18.03 -18.10 -51.24
CA ASP A 304 -18.02 -19.04 -52.38
C ASP A 304 -18.88 -20.30 -52.16
N THR A 305 -19.48 -20.46 -50.97
CA THR A 305 -20.55 -21.45 -50.76
C THR A 305 -21.86 -20.89 -51.30
N ASN A 306 -21.97 -20.84 -52.63
CA ASN A 306 -23.25 -20.76 -53.31
C ASN A 306 -24.07 -21.99 -52.88
N ASP A 307 -24.99 -21.79 -51.95
CA ASP A 307 -26.16 -22.65 -51.79
C ASP A 307 -26.97 -22.55 -53.10
N TYR A 308 -26.59 -23.36 -54.09
CA TYR A 308 -27.44 -23.71 -55.21
C TYR A 308 -28.56 -24.61 -54.67
N PHE A 309 -29.66 -23.99 -54.25
CA PHE A 309 -30.97 -24.62 -54.24
C PHE A 309 -31.60 -24.57 -55.63
#